data_AF-A0A1J5CZP5-F1
#
_entry.id   AF-A0A1J5CZP5-F1
#
_cell.length_a   1.000
_cell.length_b   1.000
_cell.length_c   1.000
_cell.angle_alpha   90.00
_cell.angle_beta   90.00
_cell.angle_gamma   90.00
#
_symmetry.space_group_name_H-M   'P 1'
#
loop_
_entity.id
_entity.type
_entity.pdbx_description
1 polymer ?
#
loop_
_entity_poly.entity_id
_entity_poly.type
_entity_poly.pdbx_seq_one_letter_code
_entity_poly.pdbx_strand_id
1 'polypeptide(L)'
;MGTIEFIIGKYNYWVYIILMMVGFYAMIAKHNLVKKLIGMNIFQWAIILYYVSIGSKKGGATIPIIQNGHGEVTHAIEAAQYLNPLPHVLMLTAIVVGVSTTGVALALIIMIYRRFHTLEEDEIIDILRAPNK
;
A
#
# COMPACT_ATOMS: atom_id res chain seq x y z
N MET A 1 -6.66 -2.96 33.81
CA MET A 1 -6.27 -2.27 32.55
C MET A 1 -7.12 -2.88 31.45
N GLY A 2 -8.13 -2.13 31.02
CA GLY A 2 -9.32 -2.68 30.35
C GLY A 2 -9.04 -3.09 28.91
N THR A 3 -9.65 -4.18 28.45
CA THR A 3 -9.68 -4.63 27.05
C THR A 3 -10.00 -3.50 26.06
N ILE A 4 -10.79 -2.52 26.48
CA ILE A 4 -11.15 -1.31 25.73
C ILE A 4 -9.94 -0.39 25.45
N GLU A 5 -8.99 -0.22 26.39
CA GLU A 5 -7.77 0.58 26.16
C GLU A 5 -6.80 -0.12 25.19
N PHE A 6 -6.77 -1.45 25.18
CA PHE A 6 -5.98 -2.22 24.20
C PHE A 6 -6.58 -2.08 22.80
N ILE A 7 -7.90 -2.13 22.67
CA ILE A 7 -8.62 -1.97 21.40
C ILE A 7 -8.46 -0.53 20.87
N ILE A 8 -8.62 0.49 21.71
CA ILE A 8 -8.42 1.90 21.33
C ILE A 8 -6.94 2.18 21.03
N GLY A 9 -6.02 1.60 21.82
CA GLY A 9 -4.58 1.72 21.61
C GLY A 9 -4.07 1.05 20.33
N LYS A 10 -4.83 0.10 19.77
CA LYS A 10 -4.54 -0.63 18.53
C LYS A 10 -5.52 -0.31 17.39
N TYR A 11 -6.45 0.63 17.55
CA TYR A 11 -7.51 0.94 16.58
C TYR A 11 -6.96 1.20 15.17
N ASN A 12 -5.84 1.91 15.08
CA ASN A 12 -5.15 2.17 13.80
C ASN A 12 -4.87 0.89 13.03
N TYR A 13 -4.36 -0.16 13.69
CA TYR A 13 -4.07 -1.45 13.05
C TYR A 13 -5.32 -2.15 12.54
N TRP A 14 -6.40 -2.14 13.31
CA TRP A 14 -7.67 -2.75 12.91
C TRP A 14 -8.28 -2.06 11.70
N VAL A 15 -8.21 -0.73 11.65
CA VAL A 15 -8.65 0.06 10.49
C VAL A 15 -7.86 -0.31 9.24
N TYR A 16 -6.52 -0.43 9.32
CA TYR A 16 -5.71 -0.81 8.16
C TYR A 16 -5.95 -2.24 7.71
N ILE A 17 -6.18 -3.19 8.63
CA ILE A 17 -6.54 -4.57 8.30
C ILE A 17 -7.88 -4.61 7.57
N ILE A 18 -8.90 -3.89 8.06
CA ILE A 18 -10.20 -3.81 7.38
C ILE A 18 -10.03 -3.18 5.99
N LEU A 19 -9.27 -2.10 5.88
CA LEU A 19 -9.01 -1.44 4.60
C LEU A 19 -8.32 -2.38 3.60
N MET A 20 -7.37 -3.19 4.08
CA MET A 20 -6.70 -4.22 3.31
C MET A 20 -7.69 -5.30 2.84
N MET A 21 -8.56 -5.79 3.72
CA MET A 21 -9.62 -6.74 3.35
C MET A 21 -10.58 -6.17 2.30
N VAL A 22 -10.93 -4.88 2.38
CA VAL A 22 -11.76 -4.20 1.39
C VAL A 22 -11.05 -4.11 0.04
N GLY A 23 -9.77 -3.75 0.01
CA GLY A 23 -8.97 -3.72 -1.22
C GLY A 23 -8.86 -5.10 -1.88
N PHE A 24 -8.62 -6.14 -1.09
CA PHE A 24 -8.56 -7.52 -1.56
C PHE A 24 -9.93 -7.99 -2.10
N TYR A 25 -11.01 -7.70 -1.38
CA TYR A 25 -12.36 -8.01 -1.83
C TYR A 25 -12.70 -7.30 -3.15
N ALA A 26 -12.35 -6.02 -3.30
CA ALA A 26 -12.57 -5.26 -4.53
C ALA A 26 -11.81 -5.84 -5.72
N MET A 27 -10.63 -6.43 -5.50
CA MET A 27 -9.84 -7.09 -6.54
C MET A 27 -10.50 -8.36 -7.07
N ILE A 28 -11.14 -9.15 -6.19
CA ILE A 28 -11.78 -10.42 -6.56
C ILE A 28 -13.20 -10.20 -7.09
N ALA A 29 -13.99 -9.35 -6.44
CA ALA A 29 -15.43 -9.26 -6.67
C ALA A 29 -15.84 -8.39 -7.88
N LYS A 30 -14.91 -7.66 -8.51
CA LYS A 30 -15.24 -6.76 -9.62
C LYS A 30 -14.82 -7.37 -10.95
N HIS A 31 -15.76 -7.48 -11.89
CA HIS A 31 -15.50 -7.99 -13.24
C HIS A 31 -14.74 -6.98 -14.12
N ASN A 32 -14.91 -5.68 -13.86
CA ASN A 32 -14.22 -4.64 -14.61
C ASN A 32 -12.73 -4.53 -14.23
N LEU A 33 -11.84 -4.60 -15.22
CA LEU A 33 -10.38 -4.55 -15.04
C LEU A 33 -9.89 -3.26 -14.36
N VAL A 34 -10.52 -2.11 -14.63
CA VAL A 34 -10.16 -0.83 -13.98
C VAL A 34 -10.52 -0.86 -12.50
N LYS A 35 -11.67 -1.44 -12.15
CA LYS A 35 -12.10 -1.56 -10.74
C LYS A 35 -11.19 -2.52 -9.97
N LYS A 36 -10.71 -3.60 -10.61
CA LYS A 36 -9.69 -4.49 -10.02
C LYS A 36 -8.38 -3.75 -9.75
N LEU A 37 -7.91 -2.93 -10.70
CA LEU A 37 -6.70 -2.12 -10.54
C LEU A 37 -6.83 -1.11 -9.39
N ILE A 38 -7.98 -0.47 -9.23
CA ILE A 38 -8.25 0.41 -8.09
C ILE A 38 -8.22 -0.38 -6.77
N GLY A 39 -8.83 -1.57 -6.72
CA GLY A 39 -8.78 -2.47 -5.57
C GLY A 39 -7.35 -2.86 -5.18
N MET A 40 -6.51 -3.16 -6.17
CA MET A 40 -5.08 -3.45 -5.99
C MET A 40 -4.32 -2.27 -5.38
N ASN A 41 -4.57 -1.05 -5.88
CA ASN A 41 -3.96 0.14 -5.31
C ASN A 41 -4.38 0.35 -3.85
N ILE A 42 -5.67 0.24 -3.52
CA ILE A 42 -6.17 0.38 -2.15
C ILE A 42 -5.51 -0.65 -1.22
N PHE A 43 -5.39 -1.89 -1.66
CA PHE A 43 -4.69 -2.95 -0.91
C PHE A 43 -3.23 -2.58 -0.63
N GLN A 44 -2.51 -2.10 -1.63
CA GLN A 44 -1.10 -1.71 -1.49
C GLN A 44 -0.92 -0.52 -0.52
N TRP A 45 -1.76 0.52 -0.65
CA TRP A 45 -1.75 1.66 0.27
C TRP A 45 -2.09 1.24 1.71
N ALA A 46 -3.02 0.29 1.89
CA ALA A 46 -3.37 -0.23 3.22
C ALA A 46 -2.18 -0.95 3.90
N ILE A 47 -1.41 -1.74 3.15
CA ILE A 47 -0.18 -2.39 3.66
C ILE A 47 0.85 -1.34 4.08
N ILE A 48 1.04 -0.31 3.26
CA ILE A 48 1.99 0.78 3.56
C ILE A 48 1.61 1.48 4.87
N LEU A 49 0.35 1.87 5.01
CA LEU A 49 -0.15 2.53 6.22
C LEU A 49 -0.03 1.61 7.45
N TYR A 50 -0.29 0.31 7.30
CA TYR A 50 -0.11 -0.67 8.35
C TYR A 50 1.34 -0.73 8.84
N TYR A 51 2.31 -0.81 7.92
CA TYR A 51 3.73 -0.85 8.26
C TYR A 51 4.24 0.45 8.90
N VAL A 52 3.81 1.61 8.38
CA VAL A 52 4.13 2.92 8.99
C VAL A 52 3.57 3.02 10.40
N SER A 53 2.37 2.49 10.64
CA SER A 53 1.75 2.48 11.96
C SER A 53 2.48 1.57 12.95
N ILE A 54 3.10 0.47 12.50
CA ILE A 54 3.97 -0.38 13.35
C ILE A 54 5.28 0.35 13.67
N GLY A 55 5.85 1.06 12.68
CA GLY A 55 7.12 1.76 12.82
C GLY A 55 7.07 3.03 13.69
N SER A 56 5.88 3.60 13.91
CA SER A 56 5.69 4.80 14.72
C SER A 56 5.66 4.47 16.22
N LYS A 57 6.68 4.90 16.97
CA LYS A 57 6.72 4.79 18.43
C LYS A 57 5.88 5.90 19.09
N LYS A 58 5.05 5.54 20.08
CA LYS A 58 4.39 6.50 20.99
C LYS A 58 5.46 7.15 21.88
N GLY A 59 5.89 8.35 21.52
CA GLY A 59 6.87 9.11 22.32
C GLY A 59 7.47 10.36 21.66
N GLY A 60 6.99 10.80 20.49
CA GLY A 60 7.53 11.98 19.83
C GLY A 60 8.93 11.77 19.26
N ALA A 61 9.28 10.53 18.91
CA ALA A 61 10.59 10.21 18.32
C ALA A 61 10.81 11.05 17.05
N THR A 62 11.92 11.77 17.05
CA THR A 62 12.34 12.67 15.97
C THR A 62 12.59 11.86 14.71
N ILE A 63 12.31 12.48 13.56
CA ILE A 63 12.68 12.02 12.21
C ILE A 63 14.13 11.50 12.25
N PRO A 64 14.46 10.33 11.65
CA PRO A 64 15.82 9.76 11.66
C PRO A 64 16.78 10.56 10.77
N ILE A 65 16.96 11.82 11.13
CA ILE A 65 17.82 12.82 10.50
C ILE A 65 18.67 13.39 11.63
N ILE A 66 19.98 13.16 11.56
CA ILE A 66 20.93 13.70 12.52
C ILE A 66 21.12 15.18 12.17
N GLN A 67 20.43 16.07 12.89
CA GLN A 67 20.74 17.49 12.87
C GLN A 67 22.10 17.67 13.60
N ASN A 68 23.13 18.18 12.90
CA ASN A 68 24.53 18.41 13.34
C ASN A 68 25.60 17.37 12.94
N GLY A 69 25.50 16.73 11.76
CA GLY A 69 26.55 15.85 11.23
C GLY A 69 27.85 16.52 10.74
N HIS A 70 27.97 17.86 10.81
CA HIS A 70 29.09 18.63 10.25
C HIS A 70 29.83 19.54 11.25
N GLY A 71 29.60 19.39 12.55
CA GLY A 71 30.35 20.09 13.61
C GLY A 71 30.65 19.14 14.77
N GLU A 72 31.61 19.51 15.64
CA GLU A 72 32.01 18.71 16.80
C GLU A 72 30.80 18.14 17.55
N VAL A 73 30.71 16.80 17.60
CA VAL A 73 29.63 16.05 18.23
C VAL A 73 29.70 16.29 19.73
N THR A 74 29.02 17.32 20.20
CA THR A 74 29.03 17.76 21.61
C THR A 74 27.98 17.05 22.48
N HIS A 75 27.13 16.20 21.89
CA HIS A 75 26.15 15.40 22.64
C HIS A 75 26.07 13.95 22.12
N ALA A 76 25.99 12.99 23.04
CA ALA A 76 25.79 11.58 22.73
C ALA A 76 24.44 11.40 22.01
N ILE A 77 24.46 10.78 20.82
CA ILE A 77 23.25 10.51 20.04
C ILE A 77 22.42 9.48 20.80
N GLU A 78 21.30 9.92 21.39
CA GLU A 78 20.33 9.01 22.01
C GLU A 78 19.50 8.31 20.93
N ALA A 79 19.97 7.15 20.46
CA ALA A 79 19.28 6.31 19.48
C ALA A 79 17.83 5.95 19.86
N ALA A 80 17.48 6.03 21.15
CA ALA A 80 16.12 5.80 21.64
C ALA A 80 15.11 6.87 21.19
N GLN A 81 15.57 8.08 20.86
CA GLN A 81 14.73 9.20 20.45
C GLN A 81 14.45 9.24 18.94
N TYR A 82 15.04 8.33 18.15
CA TYR A 82 14.84 8.28 16.70
C TYR A 82 13.91 7.16 16.27
N LEU A 83 13.08 7.42 15.25
CA LEU A 83 12.25 6.39 14.62
C LEU A 83 13.12 5.38 13.85
N ASN A 84 12.63 4.14 13.75
CA ASN A 84 13.33 3.11 12.97
C ASN A 84 13.32 3.51 11.48
N PRO A 85 14.48 3.70 10.83
CA PRO A 85 14.52 4.07 9.42
C PRO A 85 14.18 2.89 8.48
N LEU A 86 14.24 1.65 8.94
CA LEU A 86 14.03 0.46 8.11
C LEU A 86 12.61 0.42 7.50
N PRO A 87 11.51 0.56 8.27
CA PRO A 87 10.18 0.60 7.68
C PRO A 87 10.00 1.78 6.71
N HIS A 88 10.59 2.94 6.99
CA HIS A 88 10.41 4.13 6.14
C HIS A 88 10.99 3.93 4.74
N VAL A 89 12.21 3.37 4.65
CA VAL A 89 12.85 3.08 3.36
C VAL A 89 12.10 1.97 2.61
N LEU A 90 11.69 0.89 3.30
CA LEU A 90 10.93 -0.21 2.70
C LEU A 90 9.57 0.24 2.16
N MET A 91 8.93 1.21 2.79
CA MET A 91 7.66 1.75 2.29
C MET A 91 7.86 2.70 1.11
N LEU A 92 8.93 3.51 1.11
CA LEU A 92 9.24 4.38 -0.03
C LEU A 92 9.53 3.56 -1.29
N THR A 93 10.24 2.44 -1.18
CA THR A 93 10.45 1.53 -2.32
C THR A 93 9.15 0.89 -2.79
N ALA A 94 8.30 0.45 -1.85
CA ALA A 94 6.99 -0.11 -2.18
C ALA A 94 6.10 0.90 -2.94
N ILE A 95 6.11 2.17 -2.57
CA ILE A 95 5.36 3.23 -3.27
C ILE A 95 5.81 3.37 -4.74
N VAL A 96 7.12 3.44 -4.98
CA VAL A 96 7.67 3.60 -6.35
C VAL A 96 7.33 2.39 -7.22
N VAL A 97 7.42 1.18 -6.67
CA VAL A 97 7.03 -0.06 -7.36
C VAL A 97 5.51 -0.06 -7.65
N GLY A 98 4.68 0.43 -6.72
CA GLY A 98 3.23 0.56 -6.92
C GLY A 98 2.83 1.49 -8.05
N VAL A 99 3.44 2.67 -8.11
CA VAL A 99 3.16 3.63 -9.20
C VAL A 99 3.63 3.05 -10.54
N SER A 100 4.79 2.40 -10.57
CA SER A 100 5.34 1.76 -11.78
C SER A 100 4.44 0.64 -12.30
N THR A 101 4.01 -0.27 -11.41
CA THR A 101 3.14 -1.40 -11.77
C THR A 101 1.75 -0.94 -12.18
N THR A 102 1.18 0.08 -11.52
CA THR A 102 -0.09 0.69 -11.93
C THR A 102 0.02 1.33 -13.32
N GLY A 103 1.13 2.00 -13.64
CA GLY A 103 1.37 2.55 -14.97
C GLY A 103 1.37 1.47 -16.06
N VAL A 104 2.06 0.36 -15.83
CA VAL A 104 2.07 -0.79 -16.75
C VAL A 104 0.69 -1.44 -16.85
N ALA A 105 -0.01 -1.61 -15.73
CA ALA A 105 -1.37 -2.18 -15.72
C ALA A 105 -2.35 -1.31 -16.51
N LEU A 106 -2.29 0.02 -16.39
CA LEU A 106 -3.10 0.94 -17.19
C LEU A 106 -2.77 0.83 -18.69
N ALA A 107 -1.50 0.73 -19.05
CA ALA A 107 -1.09 0.53 -20.44
C ALA A 107 -1.67 -0.78 -21.02
N LEU A 108 -1.66 -1.86 -20.23
CA LEU A 108 -2.29 -3.13 -20.60
C LEU A 108 -3.81 -3.00 -20.73
N ILE A 109 -4.48 -2.33 -19.80
CA ILE A 109 -5.93 -2.09 -19.86
C ILE A 109 -6.31 -1.32 -21.14
N ILE A 110 -5.53 -0.29 -21.50
CA ILE A 110 -5.74 0.47 -22.75
C ILE A 110 -5.54 -0.43 -23.97
N MET A 111 -4.52 -1.29 -23.96
CA MET A 111 -4.25 -2.24 -25.04
C MET A 111 -5.39 -3.27 -25.20
N ILE A 112 -5.91 -3.79 -24.08
CA ILE A 112 -7.04 -4.72 -24.06
C ILE A 112 -8.28 -4.04 -24.63
N TYR A 113 -8.60 -2.82 -24.17
CA TYR A 113 -9.74 -2.07 -24.68
C TYR A 113 -9.64 -1.81 -26.19
N ARG A 114 -8.45 -1.50 -26.72
CA ARG A 114 -8.25 -1.32 -28.16
C ARG A 114 -8.48 -2.59 -28.97
N ARG A 115 -8.29 -3.77 -28.38
CA ARG A 115 -8.42 -5.06 -29.07
C ARG A 115 -9.83 -5.65 -28.95
N PHE A 116 -10.43 -5.57 -27.77
CA PHE A 116 -11.70 -6.23 -27.46
C PHE A 116 -12.88 -5.26 -27.33
N HIS A 117 -12.62 -3.95 -27.29
CA HIS A 117 -13.63 -2.90 -27.06
C HIS A 117 -14.45 -3.05 -25.77
N THR A 118 -14.03 -3.93 -24.87
CA THR A 118 -14.62 -4.15 -23.55
C THR A 118 -13.54 -4.20 -22.47
N LEU A 119 -13.94 -3.85 -21.25
CA LEU A 119 -13.12 -3.91 -20.04
C LEU A 119 -13.70 -4.87 -18.99
N GLU A 120 -14.79 -5.56 -19.33
CA GLU A 120 -15.37 -6.60 -18.48
C GLU A 120 -14.66 -7.92 -18.76
N GLU A 121 -14.14 -8.53 -17.70
CA GLU A 121 -13.36 -9.76 -17.80
C GLU A 121 -14.16 -10.93 -18.38
N ASP A 122 -15.43 -11.06 -18.02
CA ASP A 122 -16.30 -12.15 -18.47
C ASP A 122 -16.46 -12.13 -20.01
N GLU A 123 -16.69 -10.95 -20.58
CA GLU A 123 -16.83 -10.76 -22.03
C GLU A 123 -15.53 -11.08 -22.77
N ILE A 124 -14.38 -10.67 -22.20
CA ILE A 124 -13.07 -10.97 -22.78
C ILE A 124 -12.83 -12.48 -22.81
N ILE A 125 -13.18 -13.19 -21.74
CA ILE A 125 -13.03 -14.65 -21.65
C ILE A 125 -13.93 -15.35 -22.68
N ASP A 126 -15.16 -14.87 -22.87
CA ASP A 126 -16.09 -15.44 -23.85
C ASP A 126 -15.58 -15.24 -25.29
N ILE A 127 -15.05 -14.06 -25.63
CA ILE A 127 -14.44 -13.80 -26.94
C ILE A 127 -13.22 -14.72 -27.16
N LEU A 128 -12.38 -14.90 -26.14
CA LEU A 128 -11.21 -15.78 -26.20
C LEU A 128 -11.58 -17.28 -26.30
N ARG A 129 -12.76 -17.67 -25.79
CA ARG A 129 -13.29 -19.04 -25.89
C ARG A 129 -14.08 -19.31 -27.17
N ALA A 130 -14.41 -18.27 -27.94
CA ALA A 130 -15.11 -18.37 -29.22
C ALA A 130 -14.21 -18.35 -30.50
N PRO A 131 -12.94 -18.83 -30.53
CA PRO A 131 -12.09 -18.70 -31.70
C PRO A 131 -12.43 -19.66 -32.86
N ASN A 132 -13.56 -20.38 -32.83
CA ASN A 132 -13.98 -21.34 -33.86
C ASN A 132 -15.50 -21.34 -34.12
N LYS A 133 -16.00 -20.26 -34.74
CA LYS A 133 -17.16 -20.33 -35.65
C LYS A 133 -16.88 -19.49 -36.88
#